data_AF-A0A260WF68-F1
#
_entry.id   AF-A0A260WF68-F1
#
_cell.length_a   1.000
_cell.length_b   1.000
_cell.length_c   1.000
_cell.angle_alpha   90.00
_cell.angle_beta   90.00
_cell.angle_gamma   90.00
#
_symmetry.space_group_name_H-M   'P 1'
#
loop_
_entity.id
_entity.type
_entity.pdbx_description
1 polymer ?
#
loop_
_entity_poly.entity_id
_entity_poly.type
_entity_poly.pdbx_seq_one_letter_code
_entity_poly.pdbx_strand_id
1 'polypeptide(L)'
;MIAPVLVLGGFRYLSVDGTILQPDRVFSDADIAAQRVFDSDFDPEIESAPGDPEIINPRRRPYWEAVAQRAGYQLDDLLTTR
;
A
#
# COMPACT_ATOMS: atom_id res chain seq x y z
N MET A 1 13.79 -7.07 10.31
CA MET A 1 12.42 -6.56 10.58
C MET A 1 11.96 -5.91 9.30
N ILE A 2 10.84 -6.36 8.74
CA ILE A 2 10.25 -5.74 7.55
C ILE A 2 9.56 -4.45 8.01
N ALA A 3 9.79 -3.33 7.32
CA ALA A 3 9.18 -2.05 7.69
C ALA A 3 7.74 -1.99 7.15
N PRO A 4 6.81 -1.34 7.88
CA PRO A 4 5.45 -1.17 7.39
C PRO A 4 5.40 -0.20 6.21
N VAL A 5 4.46 -0.44 5.30
CA VAL A 5 4.17 0.43 4.16
C VAL A 5 2.67 0.67 4.10
N LEU A 6 2.24 1.92 3.93
CA LEU A 6 0.83 2.24 3.79
C LEU A 6 0.37 1.98 2.36
N VAL A 7 -0.67 1.17 2.18
CA VAL A 7 -1.32 0.95 0.89
C VAL A 7 -2.09 2.22 0.49
N LEU A 8 -1.70 2.85 -0.62
CA LEU A 8 -2.32 4.08 -1.11
C LEU A 8 -3.40 3.84 -2.18
N GLY A 9 -3.50 2.62 -2.71
CA GLY A 9 -4.30 2.31 -3.88
C GLY A 9 -3.55 2.49 -5.19
N GLY A 10 -3.94 1.71 -6.21
CA GLY A 10 -3.33 1.78 -7.54
C GLY A 10 -1.91 1.24 -7.56
N PHE A 11 -1.62 0.21 -6.75
CA PHE A 11 -0.29 -0.37 -6.56
C PHE A 11 0.79 0.64 -6.12
N ARG A 12 0.40 1.62 -5.30
CA ARG A 12 1.33 2.59 -4.71
C ARG A 12 1.37 2.42 -3.21
N TYR A 13 2.56 2.60 -2.64
CA TYR A 13 2.80 2.39 -1.22
C TYR A 13 3.61 3.56 -0.65
N LEU A 14 3.26 4.03 0.55
CA LEU A 14 4.06 5.01 1.27
C LEU A 14 4.90 4.30 2.33
N SER A 15 6.23 4.38 2.22
CA SER A 15 7.14 3.84 3.24
C SER A 15 7.31 4.80 4.42
N VAL A 16 7.84 4.28 5.53
CA VAL A 16 8.05 5.03 6.79
C VAL A 16 8.99 6.23 6.67
N ASP A 17 9.81 6.28 5.63
CA ASP A 17 10.70 7.41 5.31
C ASP A 17 10.02 8.47 4.42
N GLY A 18 8.80 8.20 3.94
CA GLY A 18 8.01 9.10 3.10
C GLY A 18 8.21 8.89 1.60
N THR A 19 8.91 7.83 1.18
CA THR A 19 9.08 7.48 -0.23
C THR A 19 7.83 6.78 -0.78
N ILE A 20 7.46 7.08 -2.03
CA ILE A 20 6.44 6.33 -2.75
C ILE A 20 7.10 5.14 -3.45
N LEU A 21 6.70 3.93 -3.06
CA LEU A 21 7.22 2.68 -3.60
C LEU A 21 6.26 2.08 -4.63
N GLN A 22 6.87 1.34 -5.55
CA GLN A 22 6.20 0.50 -6.55
C GLN A 22 6.01 -0.92 -5.98
N PRO A 23 5.11 -1.73 -6.56
CA PRO A 23 4.90 -3.10 -6.09
C PRO A 23 6.15 -3.96 -6.33
N ASP A 24 6.44 -4.86 -5.40
CA ASP A 24 7.52 -5.85 -5.56
C ASP A 24 7.17 -6.93 -6.58
N ARG A 25 5.87 -7.16 -6.77
CA ARG A 25 5.32 -8.14 -7.69
C ARG A 25 4.13 -7.56 -8.41
N VAL A 26 3.97 -7.87 -9.69
CA VAL A 26 2.76 -7.58 -10.45
C VAL A 26 2.07 -8.89 -10.75
N PHE A 27 0.79 -8.99 -10.41
CA PHE A 27 -0.05 -10.14 -10.73
C PHE A 27 -0.82 -9.84 -12.03
N SER A 28 -0.82 -10.80 -12.96
CA SER A 28 -1.72 -10.74 -14.11
C SER A 28 -3.16 -11.08 -13.71
N ASP A 29 -4.14 -10.72 -14.53
CA ASP A 29 -5.54 -11.10 -14.30
C ASP A 29 -5.73 -12.61 -14.16
N ALA A 30 -4.93 -13.40 -14.91
CA ALA A 30 -4.94 -14.84 -14.83
C ALA A 30 -4.38 -15.35 -13.48
N ASP A 31 -3.32 -14.71 -12.96
CA ASP A 31 -2.76 -15.04 -11.65
C ASP A 31 -3.76 -14.71 -10.53
N ILE A 32 -4.39 -13.53 -10.60
CA ILE A 32 -5.40 -13.10 -9.63
C ILE A 32 -6.58 -14.07 -9.62
N ALA A 33 -7.08 -14.45 -10.81
CA ALA A 33 -8.18 -15.40 -10.92
C ALA A 33 -7.80 -16.78 -10.36
N ALA A 34 -6.58 -17.25 -10.63
CA ALA A 34 -6.09 -18.52 -10.10
C ALA A 34 -5.92 -18.49 -8.57
N GLN A 35 -5.39 -17.40 -7.99
CA GLN A 35 -5.26 -17.25 -6.54
C GLN A 35 -6.64 -17.21 -5.86
N ARG A 36 -7.60 -16.50 -6.46
CA ARG A 36 -8.95 -16.38 -5.93
C ARG A 36 -9.76 -17.68 -5.88
N VAL A 37 -9.32 -18.72 -6.58
CA VAL A 37 -9.89 -20.07 -6.44
C VAL A 37 -9.55 -20.68 -5.08
N PHE A 38 -8.37 -20.38 -4.54
CA PHE A 38 -7.89 -20.93 -3.26
C PHE A 38 -8.15 -19.99 -2.09
N ASP A 39 -8.10 -18.68 -2.34
CA ASP A 39 -8.34 -17.62 -1.37
C ASP A 39 -9.24 -16.55 -1.99
N SER A 40 -10.54 -16.61 -1.67
CA SER A 40 -11.52 -15.66 -2.22
C SER A 40 -11.24 -14.20 -1.87
N ASP A 41 -10.50 -13.97 -0.79
CA ASP A 41 -10.20 -12.65 -0.25
C ASP A 41 -8.85 -12.12 -0.75
N PHE A 42 -8.20 -12.83 -1.68
CA PHE A 42 -6.93 -12.44 -2.28
C PHE A 42 -7.00 -11.02 -2.86
N ASP A 43 -6.21 -10.13 -2.25
CA ASP A 43 -6.01 -8.74 -2.65
C ASP A 43 -4.61 -8.57 -3.25
N PRO A 44 -4.50 -8.42 -4.58
CA PRO A 44 -3.21 -8.26 -5.23
C PRO A 44 -2.49 -6.99 -4.79
N GLU A 45 -3.16 -5.94 -4.31
CA GLU A 45 -2.46 -4.74 -3.84
C GLU A 45 -1.74 -4.99 -2.51
N ILE A 46 -2.35 -5.76 -1.60
CA ILE A 46 -1.73 -6.11 -0.32
C ILE A 46 -0.56 -7.07 -0.56
N GLU A 47 -0.78 -8.10 -1.38
CA GLU A 47 0.19 -9.16 -1.66
C GLU A 47 1.38 -8.69 -2.51
N SER A 48 1.25 -7.54 -3.18
CA SER A 48 2.33 -6.92 -3.97
C SER A 48 3.17 -5.92 -3.18
N ALA A 49 2.83 -5.66 -1.92
CA ALA A 49 3.47 -4.61 -1.14
C ALA A 49 4.96 -4.91 -0.88
N PRO A 50 5.87 -3.92 -1.05
CA PRO A 50 7.31 -4.07 -0.84
C PRO A 50 7.74 -4.07 0.64
N GLY A 51 6.80 -4.33 1.55
CA GLY A 51 6.96 -4.24 2.99
C GLY A 51 5.78 -4.87 3.72
N ASP A 52 5.61 -4.56 5.01
CA ASP A 52 4.45 -5.03 5.78
C ASP A 52 3.25 -4.13 5.48
N PRO A 53 2.24 -4.59 4.70
CA PRO A 53 1.18 -3.73 4.21
C PRO A 53 0.26 -3.27 5.35
N GLU A 54 0.07 -1.97 5.47
CA GLU A 54 -0.88 -1.37 6.40
C GLU A 54 -2.00 -0.69 5.60
N ILE A 55 -3.25 -0.98 5.94
CA ILE A 55 -4.43 -0.25 5.43
C ILE A 55 -4.68 0.94 6.35
N ILE A 56 -4.98 2.09 5.74
CA ILE A 56 -5.25 3.32 6.51
C ILE A 56 -6.37 3.08 7.53
N ASN A 57 -6.06 3.36 8.79
CA ASN A 57 -7.02 3.29 9.89
C ASN A 57 -6.95 4.56 10.74
N PRO A 58 -8.05 4.98 11.40
CA PRO A 58 -8.08 6.24 12.15
C PRO A 58 -7.03 6.37 13.25
N ARG A 59 -6.63 5.24 13.87
CA ARG A 59 -5.64 5.23 14.95
C ARG A 59 -4.23 5.54 14.44
N ARG A 60 -3.89 5.09 13.24
CA ARG A 60 -2.57 5.23 12.62
C ARG A 60 -2.49 6.35 11.60
N ARG A 61 -3.63 6.90 11.18
CA ARG A 61 -3.71 8.04 10.27
C ARG A 61 -2.79 9.22 10.66
N PRO A 62 -2.74 9.68 11.93
CA PRO A 62 -1.85 10.79 12.30
C PRO A 62 -0.36 10.48 12.08
N TYR A 63 0.04 9.21 12.23
CA TYR A 63 1.41 8.78 11.95
C TYR A 63 1.73 8.91 10.46
N TRP A 64 0.85 8.39 9.60
CA TRP A 64 1.04 8.44 8.14
C TRP A 64 0.91 9.86 7.57
N GLU A 65 0.07 10.71 8.17
CA GLU A 65 0.01 12.14 7.84
C GLU A 65 1.35 12.81 8.13
N ALA A 66 1.97 12.54 9.29
CA ALA A 66 3.28 13.10 9.62
C ALA A 66 4.40 12.59 8.68
N VAL A 67 4.33 11.32 8.27
CA VAL A 67 5.27 10.74 7.30
C VAL A 67 5.12 11.42 5.93
N ALA A 68 3.88 11.51 5.41
CA ALA A 68 3.59 12.18 4.15
C ALA A 68 4.03 13.66 4.16
N GLN A 69 3.70 14.39 5.23
CA GLN A 69 4.07 15.81 5.38
C GLN A 69 5.58 16.01 5.41
N ARG A 70 6.35 15.12 6.06
CA ARG A 70 7.82 15.19 6.07
C ARG A 70 8.41 15.06 4.66
N ALA A 71 7.77 14.28 3.80
CA ALA A 71 8.16 14.13 2.40
C ALA A 71 7.56 15.21 1.47
N GLY A 72 6.80 16.18 2.00
CA GLY A 72 6.20 17.26 1.23
C GLY A 72 4.85 16.92 0.59
N TYR A 73 4.19 15.85 1.02
CA TYR A 73 2.88 15.42 0.54
C TYR A 73 1.78 15.69 1.57
N GLN A 74 0.53 15.79 1.10
CA GLN A 74 -0.64 15.59 1.95
C GLN A 74 -1.13 14.15 1.80
N LEU A 75 -1.43 13.49 2.92
CA LEU A 75 -1.86 12.09 2.89
C LEU A 75 -3.14 11.90 2.07
N ASP A 76 -4.08 12.83 2.18
CA ASP A 76 -5.36 12.76 1.46
C ASP A 76 -5.16 12.87 -0.06
N ASP A 77 -4.20 13.67 -0.52
CA ASP A 77 -3.83 13.74 -1.94
C ASP A 77 -3.26 12.40 -2.42
N LEU A 78 -2.41 11.76 -1.60
CA LEU A 78 -1.84 10.46 -1.93
C LEU A 78 -2.92 9.36 -2.03
N LEU A 79 -3.91 9.38 -1.13
CA LEU A 79 -5.02 8.40 -1.10
C LEU A 79 -6.07 8.62 -2.19
N THR A 80 -6.16 9.84 -2.74
CA THR A 80 -7.15 10.18 -3.78
C THR A 80 -6.58 10.11 -5.19
N THR A 81 -5.28 10.32 -5.34
CA THR A 81 -4.57 10.10 -6.60
C THR A 81 -4.67 8.61 -6.96
N ARG A 82 -5.07 8.25 -8.18
CA ARG A 82 -5.12 6.86 -8.66
C ARG A 82 -4.37 6.77 -9.98
#